data_AF-A0A6J1HPP4-F1
#
_entry.id   AF-A0A6J1HPP4-F1
#
_cell.length_a   1.000
_cell.length_b   1.000
_cell.length_c   1.000
_cell.angle_alpha   90.00
_cell.angle_beta   90.00
_cell.angle_gamma   90.00
#
_symmetry.space_group_name_H-M   'P 1'
#
loop_
_entity.id
_entity.type
_entity.pdbx_description
1 polymer ?
#
loop_
_entity_poly.entity_id
_entity_poly.type
_entity_poly.pdbx_seq_one_letter_code
_entity_poly.pdbx_strand_id
1 'polypeptide(L)'
;MSSSKTVRKLQVESPVPADIVIANSVAPLHIDDIAKDLNLSPTHYDLYGKYKAKVLLSVLDELKGSKDGYYVVVGGITPTPLGEGKSTTTVGLCQALGAFLEKKVVTCLRQPSQGPTFGIKGGAAGGGYSQVIPMDEFNLHLTGDIHAITAANNLLAAAIDTRIFHESTQSDKALFNRLCPPNKEGKRSFSDIMFRRLKKLNIAKTKPEDLTPEEVTKFARLDIDPDSITWRRVMDVNDRFLRKISIGQGPDEKGMVRETGFDISVASEIMAVLALTTSLADMRERLGKMVVGNSKAGDPVTADDLGVGGALTVLMKDAINPTLMQTLEGTPVLVHAGPFANIAHGNSSIVADKIALKLVGPGGFVVTEAGFGADIGAEKFMNIKCRYSGLTPQCAVIVATIRALKMHGGGPQVVAGRPLDHAYLNENVSLVEAGCVNLARHIANTKAYGVNVVVAVNKFATDTEAEMNAVKSAALAAGAYDAVICSHHAHGGKGAVDLGIAVQKACENVTKPLNFLYPLDVGIKYKIEAIAKSYGASGVEYSEQAEKQIEMYSRQGFSNLPICMAKTQYSFSHDAALKGAPSGFKLPIRDIRASIGAGFIYPLVGTMSTMPGLPTRPCFYDIDLDTATGKVIGLS
;
A
#
# COMPACT_ATOMS: atom_id res chain seq x y z
N MET A 1 8.67 -28.82 20.23
CA MET A 1 8.98 -27.65 19.39
C MET A 1 10.37 -27.16 19.81
N SER A 2 11.34 -27.13 18.91
CA SER A 2 12.66 -26.52 19.20
C SER A 2 12.45 -25.02 19.38
N SER A 3 13.02 -24.41 20.41
CA SER A 3 13.05 -22.95 20.53
C SER A 3 13.64 -22.34 19.25
N SER A 4 13.04 -21.27 18.72
CA SER A 4 13.58 -20.53 17.57
C SER A 4 15.02 -20.11 17.89
N LYS A 5 15.95 -20.40 16.97
CA LYS A 5 17.39 -20.14 17.19
C LYS A 5 17.80 -18.71 16.85
N THR A 6 16.95 -17.98 16.13
CA THR A 6 17.24 -16.63 15.65
C THR A 6 16.73 -15.56 16.59
N VAL A 7 15.81 -15.92 17.47
CA VAL A 7 15.16 -14.95 18.34
C VAL A 7 16.03 -14.62 19.56
N ARG A 8 16.17 -13.32 19.84
CA ARG A 8 17.03 -12.79 20.91
C ARG A 8 16.32 -11.76 21.77
N LYS A 9 16.80 -11.58 23.00
CA LYS A 9 16.32 -10.55 23.94
C LYS A 9 17.28 -9.36 23.92
N LEU A 10 16.75 -8.16 23.80
CA LEU A 10 17.55 -6.93 23.73
C LEU A 10 17.99 -6.46 25.12
N GLN A 11 19.17 -5.86 25.18
CA GLN A 11 19.53 -4.95 26.27
C GLN A 11 19.03 -3.55 25.89
N VAL A 12 18.25 -2.94 26.79
CA VAL A 12 17.61 -1.65 26.54
C VAL A 12 18.23 -0.57 27.42
N GLU A 13 18.36 0.63 26.87
CA GLU A 13 18.92 1.80 27.52
C GLU A 13 17.81 2.84 27.80
N SER A 14 18.03 3.64 28.84
CA SER A 14 17.16 4.74 29.22
C SER A 14 17.99 5.99 29.55
N PRO A 15 17.71 7.17 28.97
CA PRO A 15 16.67 7.44 27.97
C PRO A 15 16.88 6.68 26.66
N VAL A 16 15.79 6.43 25.92
CA VAL A 16 15.82 5.67 24.66
C VAL A 16 16.74 6.40 23.65
N PRO A 17 17.80 5.75 23.11
CA PRO A 17 18.68 6.38 22.13
C PRO A 17 17.97 6.70 20.81
N ALA A 18 18.64 7.44 19.93
CA ALA A 18 18.12 7.69 18.57
C ALA A 18 17.97 6.38 17.78
N ASP A 19 16.98 6.32 16.89
CA ASP A 19 16.59 5.10 16.18
C ASP A 19 17.77 4.44 15.43
N ILE A 20 18.57 5.24 14.73
CA ILE A 20 19.76 4.76 14.00
C ILE A 20 20.85 4.22 14.92
N VAL A 21 20.96 4.73 16.16
CA VAL A 21 21.92 4.25 17.15
C VAL A 21 21.48 2.86 17.63
N ILE A 22 20.19 2.67 17.89
CA ILE A 22 19.62 1.36 18.26
C ILE A 22 19.75 0.37 17.10
N ALA A 23 19.44 0.78 15.87
CA ALA A 23 19.57 -0.08 14.68
C ALA A 23 21.00 -0.61 14.50
N ASN A 24 22.01 0.21 14.82
CA ASN A 24 23.43 -0.14 14.70
C ASN A 24 24.00 -0.86 15.94
N SER A 25 23.29 -0.88 17.07
CA SER A 25 23.78 -1.57 18.28
C SER A 25 23.60 -3.09 18.21
N VAL A 26 22.77 -3.57 17.28
CA VAL A 26 22.47 -4.99 17.08
C VAL A 26 22.97 -5.44 15.72
N ALA A 27 23.92 -6.39 15.71
CA ALA A 27 24.37 -7.03 14.48
C ALA A 27 23.23 -7.87 13.85
N PRO A 28 22.83 -7.62 12.59
CA PRO A 28 21.85 -8.44 11.90
C PRO A 28 22.34 -9.89 11.76
N LEU A 29 21.44 -10.86 11.95
CA LEU A 29 21.73 -12.26 11.64
C LEU A 29 21.85 -12.47 10.13
N HIS A 30 22.60 -13.47 9.70
CA HIS A 30 22.59 -13.86 8.29
C HIS A 30 21.17 -14.30 7.89
N ILE A 31 20.71 -13.87 6.72
CA ILE A 31 19.32 -14.09 6.33
C ILE A 31 18.98 -15.58 6.16
N ASP A 32 19.97 -16.42 5.83
CA ASP A 32 19.82 -17.88 5.80
C ASP A 32 19.34 -18.45 7.13
N ASP A 33 19.76 -17.87 8.26
CA ASP A 33 19.37 -18.38 9.57
C ASP A 33 17.91 -18.04 9.86
N ILE A 34 17.46 -16.84 9.49
CA ILE A 34 16.05 -16.44 9.53
C ILE A 34 15.21 -17.33 8.60
N ALA A 35 15.70 -17.59 7.39
CA ALA A 35 15.02 -18.44 6.42
C ALA A 35 14.90 -19.88 6.93
N LYS A 36 15.96 -20.45 7.52
CA LYS A 36 15.93 -21.79 8.13
C LYS A 36 14.93 -21.87 9.30
N ASP A 37 14.83 -20.85 10.13
CA ASP A 37 13.86 -20.81 11.23
C ASP A 37 12.40 -20.81 10.72
N LEU A 38 12.18 -20.21 9.55
CA LEU A 38 10.93 -20.29 8.78
C LEU A 38 10.74 -21.60 8.00
N ASN A 39 11.67 -22.55 8.08
CA ASN A 39 11.68 -23.80 7.30
C ASN A 39 11.80 -23.56 5.79
N LEU A 40 12.48 -22.48 5.38
CA LEU A 40 12.85 -22.23 3.99
C LEU A 40 14.22 -22.86 3.70
N SER A 41 14.28 -23.62 2.61
CA SER A 41 15.54 -24.15 2.08
C SER A 41 16.16 -23.13 1.10
N PRO A 42 17.46 -23.26 0.74
CA PRO A 42 18.10 -22.37 -0.24
C PRO A 42 17.45 -22.36 -1.63
N THR A 43 16.56 -23.30 -1.98
CA THR A 43 15.81 -23.27 -3.24
C THR A 43 14.55 -22.40 -3.16
N HIS A 44 14.22 -21.86 -1.99
CA HIS A 44 13.02 -21.06 -1.74
C HIS A 44 13.28 -19.55 -1.75
N TYR A 45 14.53 -19.11 -1.84
CA TYR A 45 14.87 -17.69 -1.83
C TYR A 45 16.16 -17.39 -2.58
N ASP A 46 16.24 -16.18 -3.13
CA ASP A 46 17.45 -15.63 -3.74
C ASP A 46 18.07 -14.59 -2.81
N LEU A 47 19.37 -14.72 -2.53
CA LEU A 47 20.10 -13.81 -1.64
C LEU A 47 20.34 -12.44 -2.28
N TYR A 48 20.13 -11.38 -1.50
CA TYR A 48 20.46 -9.99 -1.85
C TYR A 48 21.45 -9.44 -0.82
N GLY A 49 22.69 -9.93 -0.91
CA GLY A 49 23.69 -9.74 0.13
C GLY A 49 23.44 -10.67 1.32
N LYS A 50 23.92 -10.27 2.51
CA LYS A 50 23.94 -11.14 3.70
C LYS A 50 22.67 -11.11 4.54
N TYR A 51 21.91 -10.02 4.48
CA TYR A 51 20.87 -9.70 5.48
C TYR A 51 19.46 -9.54 4.91
N LYS A 52 19.28 -9.82 3.61
CA LYS A 52 17.99 -9.79 2.93
C LYS A 52 17.95 -10.78 1.76
N ALA A 53 16.77 -11.31 1.47
CA ALA A 53 16.56 -12.29 0.40
C ALA A 53 15.17 -12.14 -0.22
N LYS A 54 15.01 -12.47 -1.50
CA LYS A 54 13.71 -12.55 -2.18
C LYS A 54 13.12 -13.94 -1.97
N VAL A 55 11.95 -14.05 -1.34
CA VAL A 55 11.25 -15.33 -1.13
C VAL A 55 10.43 -15.66 -2.38
N LEU A 56 10.69 -16.84 -2.96
CA LEU A 56 10.13 -17.25 -4.24
C LEU A 56 8.67 -17.70 -4.12
N LEU A 57 7.88 -17.46 -5.16
CA LEU A 57 6.48 -17.91 -5.22
C LEU A 57 6.30 -19.43 -5.13
N SER A 58 7.32 -20.22 -5.48
CA SER A 58 7.30 -21.69 -5.41
C SER A 58 6.98 -22.20 -4.00
N VAL A 59 7.28 -21.42 -2.96
CA VAL A 59 6.90 -21.71 -1.57
C VAL A 59 5.38 -21.89 -1.41
N LEU A 60 4.57 -21.10 -2.15
CA LEU A 60 3.12 -21.25 -2.12
C LEU A 60 2.63 -22.54 -2.76
N ASP A 61 3.30 -22.98 -3.83
CA ASP A 61 2.92 -24.21 -4.54
C ASP A 61 3.18 -25.44 -3.65
N GLU A 62 4.30 -25.46 -2.94
CA GLU A 62 4.64 -26.53 -1.99
C GLU A 62 3.74 -26.56 -0.76
N LEU A 63 3.34 -25.37 -0.25
CA LEU A 63 2.52 -25.24 0.96
C LEU A 63 1.02 -25.13 0.68
N LYS A 64 0.56 -25.36 -0.55
CA LYS A 64 -0.84 -25.17 -0.96
C LYS A 64 -1.84 -25.95 -0.10
N GLY A 65 -1.47 -27.14 0.37
CA GLY A 65 -2.29 -27.99 1.25
C GLY A 65 -2.22 -27.66 2.74
N SER A 66 -1.28 -26.82 3.16
CA SER A 66 -1.10 -26.44 4.56
C SER A 66 -2.21 -25.49 5.02
N LYS A 67 -2.61 -25.59 6.29
CA LYS A 67 -3.55 -24.65 6.90
C LYS A 67 -2.85 -23.33 7.23
N ASP A 68 -3.58 -22.23 7.09
CA ASP A 68 -3.08 -20.89 7.40
C ASP A 68 -3.00 -20.67 8.92
N GLY A 69 -2.10 -19.76 9.34
CA GLY A 69 -2.12 -19.19 10.68
C GLY A 69 -3.15 -18.08 10.88
N TYR A 70 -3.07 -17.41 12.03
CA TYR A 70 -3.88 -16.24 12.32
C TYR A 70 -3.38 -15.02 11.55
N TYR A 71 -4.31 -14.22 11.05
CA TYR A 71 -4.06 -13.01 10.30
C TYR A 71 -4.54 -11.79 11.10
N VAL A 72 -3.59 -10.91 11.42
CA VAL A 72 -3.79 -9.72 12.26
C VAL A 72 -3.44 -8.47 11.48
N VAL A 73 -4.36 -7.52 11.43
CA VAL A 73 -4.12 -6.21 10.80
C VAL A 73 -3.97 -5.12 11.86
N VAL A 74 -2.90 -4.35 11.78
CA VAL A 74 -2.66 -3.19 12.64
C VAL A 74 -3.08 -1.92 11.90
N GLY A 75 -4.06 -1.22 12.45
CA GLY A 75 -4.50 0.11 12.07
C GLY A 75 -4.15 1.13 13.16
N GLY A 76 -4.60 2.37 12.98
CA GLY A 76 -4.46 3.41 13.99
C GLY A 76 -5.72 4.27 14.06
N ILE A 77 -5.78 5.14 15.05
CA ILE A 77 -6.71 6.26 15.04
C ILE A 77 -6.38 7.23 13.89
N THR A 78 -7.19 8.27 13.73
CA THR A 78 -6.96 9.30 12.72
C THR A 78 -5.59 9.94 12.98
N PRO A 79 -4.66 9.96 11.99
CA PRO A 79 -3.32 10.49 12.22
C PRO A 79 -3.29 11.94 12.68
N THR A 80 -2.34 12.23 13.56
CA THR A 80 -1.98 13.57 14.04
C THR A 80 -0.49 13.83 13.79
N PRO A 81 -0.04 15.10 13.77
CA PRO A 81 1.39 15.41 13.70
C PRO A 81 2.22 14.87 14.87
N LEU A 82 1.58 14.46 15.96
CA LEU A 82 2.22 13.91 17.17
C LEU A 82 2.61 12.43 17.02
N GLY A 83 2.03 11.75 16.03
CA GLY A 83 2.31 10.35 15.72
C GLY A 83 1.62 9.36 16.65
N GLU A 84 1.20 8.24 16.07
CA GLU A 84 0.54 7.16 16.81
C GLU A 84 1.49 5.97 17.07
N GLY A 85 2.55 5.81 16.27
CA GLY A 85 3.49 4.69 16.39
C GLY A 85 2.96 3.36 15.84
N LYS A 86 2.11 3.40 14.80
CA LYS A 86 1.49 2.18 14.24
C LYS A 86 2.52 1.12 13.83
N SER A 87 3.50 1.47 13.00
CA SER A 87 4.51 0.50 12.53
C SER A 87 5.40 0.01 13.68
N THR A 88 5.68 0.87 14.66
CA THR A 88 6.36 0.52 15.90
C THR A 88 5.58 -0.56 16.67
N THR A 89 4.25 -0.46 16.72
CA THR A 89 3.38 -1.48 17.32
C THR A 89 3.31 -2.76 16.49
N THR A 90 3.26 -2.67 15.16
CA THR A 90 3.30 -3.84 14.28
C THR A 90 4.56 -4.68 14.54
N VAL A 91 5.71 -4.02 14.62
CA VAL A 91 7.01 -4.68 14.88
C VAL A 91 7.08 -5.16 16.33
N GLY A 92 6.70 -4.33 17.30
CA GLY A 92 6.72 -4.67 18.72
C GLY A 92 5.81 -5.85 19.07
N LEU A 93 4.63 -5.94 18.45
CA LEU A 93 3.73 -7.08 18.59
C LEU A 93 4.36 -8.37 18.04
N CYS A 94 5.01 -8.30 16.89
CA CYS A 94 5.72 -9.46 16.33
C CYS A 94 6.86 -9.92 17.24
N GLN A 95 7.68 -8.98 17.71
CA GLN A 95 8.73 -9.23 18.69
C GLN A 95 8.17 -9.88 19.97
N ALA A 96 7.05 -9.39 20.50
CA ALA A 96 6.38 -9.99 21.65
C ALA A 96 5.94 -11.44 21.38
N LEU A 97 5.25 -11.68 20.26
CA LEU A 97 4.77 -13.00 19.87
C LEU A 97 5.92 -13.99 19.67
N GLY A 98 6.98 -13.59 18.98
CA GLY A 98 8.13 -14.44 18.68
C GLY A 98 9.06 -14.65 19.87
N ALA A 99 9.55 -13.55 20.47
CA ALA A 99 10.63 -13.57 21.46
C ALA A 99 10.21 -13.79 22.90
N PHE A 100 8.93 -13.59 23.21
CA PHE A 100 8.44 -13.68 24.59
C PHE A 100 7.28 -14.67 24.75
N LEU A 101 6.53 -14.96 23.69
CA LEU A 101 5.40 -15.89 23.72
C LEU A 101 5.64 -17.18 22.90
N GLU A 102 6.85 -17.32 22.32
CA GLU A 102 7.30 -18.51 21.59
C GLU A 102 6.35 -18.93 20.45
N LYS A 103 5.68 -17.95 19.82
CA LYS A 103 4.81 -18.18 18.67
C LYS A 103 5.59 -18.06 17.37
N LYS A 104 5.26 -18.91 16.40
CA LYS A 104 5.66 -18.67 15.00
C LYS A 104 5.00 -17.39 14.51
N VAL A 105 5.79 -16.43 14.07
CA VAL A 105 5.27 -15.14 13.63
C VAL A 105 6.06 -14.60 12.46
N VAL A 106 5.37 -13.95 11.52
CA VAL A 106 5.97 -13.18 10.43
C VAL A 106 5.27 -11.83 10.35
N THR A 107 6.04 -10.76 10.24
CA THR A 107 5.48 -9.42 9.96
C THR A 107 5.45 -9.15 8.47
N CYS A 108 4.36 -8.61 7.94
CA CYS A 108 4.30 -8.10 6.57
C CYS A 108 4.25 -6.57 6.57
N LEU A 109 5.25 -5.91 5.99
CA LEU A 109 5.35 -4.44 5.92
C LEU A 109 5.41 -3.95 4.47
N ARG A 110 5.08 -2.67 4.31
CA ARG A 110 5.26 -1.97 3.05
C ARG A 110 6.71 -1.52 2.89
N GLN A 111 7.20 -1.59 1.67
CA GLN A 111 8.42 -0.90 1.27
C GLN A 111 8.16 0.62 1.27
N PRO A 112 9.00 1.43 1.94
CA PRO A 112 8.92 2.88 1.85
C PRO A 112 9.42 3.37 0.48
N SER A 113 8.87 4.49 0.02
CA SER A 113 9.45 5.24 -1.11
C SER A 113 10.76 5.90 -0.68
N GLN A 114 11.72 5.97 -1.60
CA GLN A 114 12.99 6.64 -1.40
C GLN A 114 12.83 8.17 -1.35
N GLY A 115 11.88 8.74 -2.09
CA GLY A 115 11.69 10.19 -2.20
C GLY A 115 11.56 10.90 -0.84
N PRO A 116 10.68 10.43 0.08
CA PRO A 116 10.55 10.98 1.43
C PRO A 116 11.80 10.90 2.31
N THR A 117 12.65 9.87 2.12
CA THR A 117 13.90 9.66 2.88
C THR A 117 14.86 10.85 2.71
N PHE A 118 14.95 11.40 1.51
CA PHE A 118 15.76 12.59 1.22
C PHE A 118 15.00 13.91 1.43
N GLY A 119 13.72 13.84 1.83
CA GLY A 119 12.81 14.97 1.97
C GLY A 119 12.62 15.42 3.41
N ILE A 120 11.63 14.85 4.09
CA ILE A 120 11.17 15.27 5.44
C ILE A 120 11.25 14.11 6.44
N LYS A 121 11.22 12.86 5.96
CA LYS A 121 10.98 11.70 6.81
C LYS A 121 12.27 10.88 6.98
N GLY A 122 12.80 10.88 8.20
CA GLY A 122 13.78 9.87 8.64
C GLY A 122 13.16 8.49 8.54
N GLY A 123 13.86 7.59 7.87
CA GLY A 123 13.33 6.29 7.50
C GLY A 123 13.41 5.31 8.66
N ALA A 124 12.29 4.99 9.31
CA ALA A 124 12.24 3.86 10.23
C ALA A 124 11.06 2.94 9.94
N ALA A 125 11.37 1.65 9.81
CA ALA A 125 10.43 0.55 9.79
C ALA A 125 9.99 0.20 11.22
N GLY A 126 9.37 1.16 11.90
CA GLY A 126 9.13 1.12 13.35
C GLY A 126 9.80 2.30 14.06
N GLY A 127 10.22 2.10 15.31
CA GLY A 127 10.95 3.10 16.11
C GLY A 127 11.36 2.57 17.48
N GLY A 128 12.35 3.19 18.11
CA GLY A 128 12.93 2.75 19.38
C GLY A 128 13.46 1.32 19.31
N TYR A 129 13.14 0.45 20.26
CA TYR A 129 13.55 -0.96 20.25
C TYR A 129 12.65 -1.88 19.41
N SER A 130 11.71 -1.31 18.65
CA SER A 130 10.84 -2.03 17.72
C SER A 130 11.04 -1.57 16.29
N GLN A 131 12.08 -2.10 15.66
CA GLN A 131 12.51 -1.76 14.30
C GLN A 131 12.84 -2.99 13.45
N VAL A 132 12.73 -2.85 12.14
CA VAL A 132 13.34 -3.76 11.14
C VAL A 132 14.75 -3.29 10.81
N ILE A 133 15.68 -4.24 10.69
CA ILE A 133 17.10 -4.00 10.39
C ILE A 133 17.58 -4.88 9.22
N PRO A 134 18.58 -4.43 8.44
CA PRO A 134 19.26 -3.13 8.48
C PRO A 134 18.38 -1.98 7.96
N MET A 135 18.47 -0.81 8.62
CA MET A 135 17.59 0.34 8.35
C MET A 135 17.95 1.07 7.05
N ASP A 136 19.23 1.16 6.72
CA ASP A 136 19.74 1.74 5.48
C ASP A 136 19.24 0.98 4.25
N GLU A 137 19.34 -0.34 4.29
CA GLU A 137 18.82 -1.24 3.25
C GLU A 137 17.30 -1.12 3.09
N PHE A 138 16.56 -0.96 4.21
CA PHE A 138 15.11 -0.85 4.20
C PHE A 138 14.60 0.44 3.52
N ASN A 139 15.31 1.56 3.69
CA ASN A 139 14.82 2.89 3.26
C ASN A 139 15.37 3.39 1.92
N LEU A 140 16.34 2.68 1.35
CA LEU A 140 16.96 3.03 0.07
C LEU A 140 16.43 2.11 -1.04
N HIS A 141 17.32 1.33 -1.65
CA HIS A 141 16.99 0.55 -2.84
C HIS A 141 16.32 -0.79 -2.54
N LEU A 142 16.48 -1.29 -1.31
CA LEU A 142 16.07 -2.63 -0.88
C LEU A 142 16.53 -3.70 -1.89
N THR A 143 15.61 -4.20 -2.71
CA THR A 143 15.82 -5.24 -3.73
C THR A 143 15.52 -4.76 -5.16
N GLY A 144 15.28 -3.46 -5.34
CA GLY A 144 15.05 -2.85 -6.66
C GLY A 144 13.60 -2.86 -7.15
N ASP A 145 12.64 -3.25 -6.32
CA ASP A 145 11.22 -3.42 -6.73
C ASP A 145 10.62 -2.12 -7.27
N ILE A 146 10.87 -0.99 -6.60
CA ILE A 146 10.39 0.33 -7.05
C ILE A 146 11.07 0.75 -8.36
N HIS A 147 12.31 0.33 -8.61
CA HIS A 147 13.00 0.58 -9.88
C HIS A 147 12.34 -0.21 -11.02
N ALA A 148 12.01 -1.48 -10.78
CA ALA A 148 11.25 -2.31 -11.72
C ALA A 148 9.87 -1.69 -12.05
N ILE A 149 9.15 -1.21 -11.03
CA ILE A 149 7.89 -0.49 -11.20
C ILE A 149 8.07 0.77 -12.05
N THR A 150 9.11 1.55 -11.76
CA THR A 150 9.42 2.79 -12.48
C THR A 150 9.68 2.51 -13.95
N ALA A 151 10.52 1.51 -14.24
CA ALA A 151 10.84 1.09 -15.61
C ALA A 151 9.59 0.59 -16.35
N ALA A 152 8.78 -0.28 -15.72
CA ALA A 152 7.56 -0.80 -16.30
C ALA A 152 6.54 0.31 -16.60
N ASN A 153 6.30 1.21 -15.65
CA ASN A 153 5.36 2.31 -15.82
C ASN A 153 5.77 3.23 -16.97
N ASN A 154 7.07 3.55 -17.05
CA ASN A 154 7.60 4.44 -18.07
C ASN A 154 7.71 3.76 -19.45
N LEU A 155 7.89 2.44 -19.51
CA LEU A 155 7.75 1.67 -20.75
C LEU A 155 6.32 1.76 -21.31
N LEU A 156 5.30 1.63 -20.45
CA LEU A 156 3.90 1.81 -20.87
C LEU A 156 3.64 3.25 -21.34
N ALA A 157 4.16 4.25 -20.63
CA ALA A 157 4.06 5.65 -21.07
C ALA A 157 4.71 5.88 -22.45
N ALA A 158 5.90 5.32 -22.68
CA ALA A 158 6.56 5.37 -23.98
C ALA A 158 5.73 4.69 -25.07
N ALA A 159 5.16 3.51 -24.79
CA ALA A 159 4.34 2.78 -25.74
C ALA A 159 3.08 3.54 -26.16
N ILE A 160 2.45 4.29 -25.25
CA ILE A 160 1.31 5.16 -25.55
C ILE A 160 1.72 6.24 -26.57
N ASP A 161 2.77 7.01 -26.25
CA ASP A 161 3.18 8.13 -27.08
C ASP A 161 3.71 7.63 -28.45
N THR A 162 4.46 6.52 -28.49
CA THR A 162 4.88 5.85 -29.74
C THR A 162 3.69 5.39 -30.58
N ARG A 163 2.65 4.83 -29.95
CA ARG A 163 1.46 4.39 -30.68
C ARG A 163 0.73 5.55 -31.33
N ILE A 164 0.55 6.66 -30.60
CA ILE A 164 -0.08 7.88 -31.12
C ILE A 164 0.70 8.43 -32.31
N PHE A 165 2.03 8.53 -32.17
CA PHE A 165 2.92 9.00 -33.24
C PHE A 165 2.82 8.15 -34.52
N HIS A 166 2.82 6.83 -34.40
CA HIS A 166 2.72 5.97 -35.58
C HIS A 166 1.32 5.95 -36.19
N GLU A 167 0.27 6.09 -35.39
CA GLU A 167 -1.10 6.20 -35.90
C GLU A 167 -1.34 7.51 -36.64
N SER A 168 -0.76 8.63 -36.19
CA SER A 168 -0.93 9.94 -36.86
C SER A 168 -0.15 10.06 -38.18
N THR A 169 0.90 9.26 -38.37
CA THR A 169 1.82 9.36 -39.51
C THR A 169 1.62 8.29 -40.58
N GLN A 170 0.77 7.29 -40.34
CA GLN A 170 0.64 6.11 -41.20
C GLN A 170 -0.82 5.78 -41.53
N SER A 171 -1.04 5.27 -42.74
CA SER A 171 -2.31 4.65 -43.11
C SER A 171 -2.51 3.31 -42.39
N ASP A 172 -3.76 2.87 -42.23
CA ASP A 172 -4.11 1.63 -41.52
C ASP A 172 -3.39 0.41 -42.12
N LYS A 173 -3.35 0.35 -43.45
CA LYS A 173 -2.65 -0.71 -44.17
C LYS A 173 -1.15 -0.70 -43.87
N ALA A 174 -0.52 0.47 -43.82
CA ALA A 174 0.90 0.59 -43.51
C ALA A 174 1.19 0.22 -42.05
N LEU A 175 0.32 0.63 -41.12
CA LEU A 175 0.43 0.28 -39.71
C LEU A 175 0.26 -1.23 -39.50
N PHE A 176 -0.76 -1.84 -40.08
CA PHE A 176 -0.97 -3.29 -40.06
C PHE A 176 0.22 -4.06 -40.61
N ASN A 177 0.77 -3.58 -41.73
CA ASN A 177 1.93 -4.21 -42.36
C ASN A 177 3.17 -4.22 -41.46
N ARG A 178 3.34 -3.20 -40.62
CA ARG A 178 4.45 -3.08 -39.64
C ARG A 178 4.16 -3.84 -38.35
N LEU A 179 2.90 -3.96 -37.93
CA LEU A 179 2.49 -4.77 -36.80
C LEU A 179 2.66 -6.28 -37.08
N CYS A 180 2.36 -6.71 -38.31
CA CYS A 180 2.45 -8.11 -38.73
C CYS A 180 3.45 -8.26 -39.89
N PRO A 181 4.75 -7.97 -39.72
CA PRO A 181 5.71 -8.00 -40.82
C PRO A 181 5.81 -9.39 -41.44
N PRO A 182 6.02 -9.51 -42.77
CA PRO A 182 6.23 -10.80 -43.40
C PRO A 182 7.57 -11.40 -42.93
N ASN A 183 7.59 -12.70 -42.72
CA ASN A 183 8.82 -13.44 -42.48
C ASN A 183 9.65 -13.59 -43.78
N LYS A 184 10.77 -14.32 -43.73
CA LYS A 184 11.63 -14.57 -44.91
C LYS A 184 10.91 -15.28 -46.06
N GLU A 185 9.81 -15.98 -45.79
CA GLU A 185 8.97 -16.67 -46.78
C GLU A 185 7.79 -15.80 -47.27
N GLY A 186 7.70 -14.54 -46.84
CA GLY A 186 6.60 -13.65 -47.19
C GLY A 186 5.33 -13.85 -46.37
N LYS A 187 5.29 -14.79 -45.41
CA LYS A 187 4.10 -15.08 -44.61
C LYS A 187 4.01 -14.18 -43.39
N ARG A 188 2.81 -13.66 -43.10
CA ARG A 188 2.53 -12.89 -41.88
C ARG A 188 1.96 -13.78 -40.78
N SER A 189 2.24 -13.43 -39.54
CA SER A 189 1.67 -14.08 -38.35
C SER A 189 1.33 -13.06 -37.28
N PHE A 190 0.27 -13.32 -36.53
CA PHE A 190 0.00 -12.60 -35.28
C PHE A 190 0.94 -13.09 -34.19
N SER A 191 1.35 -12.18 -33.31
CA SER A 191 1.98 -12.55 -32.03
C SER A 191 0.91 -12.96 -31.01
N ASP A 192 1.27 -13.71 -29.98
CA ASP A 192 0.32 -14.24 -28.99
C ASP A 192 -0.57 -13.16 -28.35
N ILE A 193 0.02 -11.99 -28.09
CA ILE A 193 -0.68 -10.85 -27.51
C ILE A 193 -1.77 -10.28 -28.42
N MET A 194 -1.57 -10.35 -29.75
CA MET A 194 -2.53 -9.83 -30.72
C MET A 194 -3.84 -10.63 -30.74
N PHE A 195 -3.82 -11.91 -30.37
CA PHE A 195 -5.05 -12.69 -30.24
C PHE A 195 -5.96 -12.18 -29.11
N ARG A 196 -5.40 -11.56 -28.05
CA ARG A 196 -6.21 -10.91 -27.01
C ARG A 196 -7.00 -9.74 -27.58
N ARG A 197 -6.38 -8.96 -28.47
CA ARG A 197 -7.04 -7.86 -29.19
C ARG A 197 -8.08 -8.36 -30.18
N LEU A 198 -7.79 -9.39 -30.97
CA LEU A 198 -8.76 -10.00 -31.87
C LEU A 198 -9.99 -10.50 -31.11
N LYS A 199 -9.80 -11.17 -29.97
CA LYS A 199 -10.87 -11.59 -29.08
C LYS A 199 -11.70 -10.40 -28.57
N LYS A 200 -11.05 -9.31 -28.13
CA LYS A 200 -11.74 -8.08 -27.69
C LYS A 200 -12.60 -7.48 -28.81
N LEU A 201 -12.14 -7.56 -30.06
CA LEU A 201 -12.85 -7.05 -31.24
C LEU A 201 -13.89 -8.04 -31.82
N ASN A 202 -14.08 -9.21 -31.20
CA ASN A 202 -14.92 -10.31 -31.70
C ASN A 202 -14.52 -10.80 -33.11
N ILE A 203 -13.21 -10.84 -33.39
CA ILE A 203 -12.66 -11.35 -34.65
C ILE A 203 -12.10 -12.76 -34.40
N ALA A 204 -12.68 -13.78 -35.05
CA ALA A 204 -12.30 -15.19 -34.87
C ALA A 204 -11.14 -15.65 -35.77
N LYS A 205 -10.75 -14.82 -36.74
CA LYS A 205 -9.70 -15.12 -37.72
C LYS A 205 -8.33 -15.18 -37.06
N THR A 206 -7.49 -16.12 -37.50
CA THR A 206 -6.19 -16.38 -36.87
C THR A 206 -5.00 -16.06 -37.76
N LYS A 207 -5.22 -15.70 -39.03
CA LYS A 207 -4.17 -15.28 -39.96
C LYS A 207 -4.36 -13.82 -40.36
N PRO A 208 -3.28 -13.02 -40.43
CA PRO A 208 -3.36 -11.63 -40.87
C PRO A 208 -3.98 -11.45 -42.26
N GLU A 209 -3.71 -12.38 -43.18
CA GLU A 209 -4.18 -12.33 -44.57
C GLU A 209 -5.71 -12.49 -44.69
N ASP A 210 -6.35 -13.10 -43.69
CA ASP A 210 -7.79 -13.40 -43.72
C ASP A 210 -8.64 -12.18 -43.30
N LEU A 211 -8.03 -11.15 -42.69
CA LEU A 211 -8.75 -9.97 -42.22
C LEU A 211 -9.30 -9.15 -43.39
N THR A 212 -10.55 -8.71 -43.28
CA THR A 212 -11.11 -7.74 -44.23
C THR A 212 -10.47 -6.35 -44.03
N PRO A 213 -10.56 -5.43 -45.01
CA PRO A 213 -10.07 -4.06 -44.83
C PRO A 213 -10.61 -3.38 -43.56
N GLU A 214 -11.88 -3.59 -43.22
CA GLU A 214 -12.51 -3.03 -42.03
C GLU A 214 -11.97 -3.64 -40.74
N GLU A 215 -11.73 -4.95 -40.72
CA GLU A 215 -11.11 -5.64 -39.59
C GLU A 215 -9.65 -5.22 -39.42
N VAL A 216 -8.91 -5.02 -40.52
CA VAL A 216 -7.55 -4.47 -40.51
C VAL A 216 -7.54 -3.08 -39.86
N THR A 217 -8.44 -2.19 -40.26
CA THR A 217 -8.57 -0.86 -39.65
C THR A 217 -8.85 -0.95 -38.14
N LYS A 218 -9.87 -1.72 -37.73
CA LYS A 218 -10.22 -1.90 -36.32
C LYS A 218 -9.09 -2.53 -35.49
N PHE A 219 -8.39 -3.50 -36.07
CA PHE A 219 -7.28 -4.16 -35.39
C PHE A 219 -6.05 -3.24 -35.28
N ALA A 220 -5.64 -2.61 -36.38
CA ALA A 220 -4.41 -1.84 -36.44
C ALA A 220 -4.51 -0.50 -35.71
N ARG A 221 -5.67 0.18 -35.73
CA ARG A 221 -5.82 1.51 -35.13
C ARG A 221 -6.52 1.43 -33.77
N LEU A 222 -5.87 1.95 -32.72
CA LEU A 222 -6.50 2.14 -31.41
C LEU A 222 -7.33 3.41 -31.37
N ASP A 223 -6.94 4.41 -32.15
CA ASP A 223 -7.55 5.74 -32.24
C ASP A 223 -7.70 6.38 -30.85
N ILE A 224 -6.61 6.35 -30.08
CA ILE A 224 -6.55 6.93 -28.72
C ILE A 224 -6.93 8.41 -28.80
N ASP A 225 -7.89 8.81 -27.96
CA ASP A 225 -8.19 10.21 -27.70
C ASP A 225 -7.12 10.79 -26.75
N PRO A 226 -6.28 11.74 -27.21
CA PRO A 226 -5.20 12.28 -26.39
C PRO A 226 -5.66 12.92 -25.08
N ASP A 227 -6.86 13.51 -25.05
CA ASP A 227 -7.41 14.20 -23.88
C ASP A 227 -7.91 13.21 -22.82
N SER A 228 -8.14 11.96 -23.22
CA SER A 228 -8.57 10.89 -22.33
C SER A 228 -7.42 10.16 -21.63
N ILE A 229 -6.16 10.46 -21.98
CA ILE A 229 -4.99 9.75 -21.44
C ILE A 229 -4.81 10.11 -19.97
N THR A 230 -4.99 9.11 -19.11
CA THR A 230 -4.79 9.23 -17.67
C THR A 230 -3.40 8.78 -17.24
N TRP A 231 -2.70 8.02 -18.07
CA TRP A 231 -1.38 7.46 -17.75
C TRP A 231 -0.29 8.55 -17.73
N ARG A 232 0.45 8.59 -16.63
CA ARG A 232 1.57 9.50 -16.37
C ARG A 232 2.88 8.74 -16.22
N ARG A 233 4.00 9.45 -16.36
CA ARG A 233 5.32 8.89 -16.05
C ARG A 233 5.54 8.88 -14.55
N VAL A 234 6.54 8.15 -14.07
CA VAL A 234 6.89 8.14 -12.64
C VAL A 234 8.39 8.17 -12.37
N MET A 235 8.74 8.65 -11.18
CA MET A 235 10.09 8.67 -10.62
C MET A 235 10.00 8.64 -9.09
N ASP A 236 10.88 7.90 -8.41
CA ASP A 236 10.83 7.76 -6.94
C ASP A 236 11.63 8.85 -6.21
N VAL A 237 11.42 10.11 -6.61
CA VAL A 237 12.03 11.31 -6.02
C VAL A 237 10.97 12.38 -5.84
N ASN A 238 11.09 13.20 -4.79
CA ASN A 238 10.18 14.30 -4.54
C ASN A 238 10.49 15.50 -5.46
N ASP A 239 9.89 15.56 -6.64
CA ASP A 239 10.12 16.64 -7.60
C ASP A 239 8.82 17.35 -8.03
N ARG A 240 8.54 18.49 -7.38
CA ARG A 240 7.33 19.28 -7.66
C ARG A 240 7.30 19.88 -9.06
N PHE A 241 8.44 20.10 -9.72
CA PHE A 241 8.47 20.73 -11.05
C PHE A 241 8.05 19.76 -12.17
N LEU A 242 8.11 18.45 -11.90
CA LEU A 242 7.61 17.42 -12.83
C LEU A 242 6.11 17.15 -12.69
N ARG A 243 5.39 17.85 -11.80
CA ARG A 243 3.92 17.71 -11.64
C ARG A 243 3.15 17.98 -12.93
N LYS A 244 3.70 18.81 -13.82
CA LYS A 244 3.07 19.19 -15.07
C LYS A 244 4.16 19.60 -16.07
N ILE A 245 4.21 18.94 -17.22
CA ILE A 245 5.22 19.16 -18.27
C ILE A 245 4.58 19.04 -19.66
N SER A 246 5.30 19.50 -20.68
CA SER A 246 5.01 19.22 -22.09
C SER A 246 6.07 18.30 -22.67
N ILE A 247 5.67 17.27 -23.42
CA ILE A 247 6.56 16.32 -24.12
C ILE A 247 6.45 16.47 -25.64
N GLY A 248 7.31 15.79 -26.40
CA GLY A 248 7.26 15.81 -27.88
C GLY A 248 7.77 17.12 -28.50
N GLN A 249 8.69 17.80 -27.83
CA GLN A 249 9.27 19.07 -28.29
C GLN A 249 10.42 18.89 -29.30
N GLY A 250 10.80 17.65 -29.59
CA GLY A 250 11.86 17.32 -30.55
C GLY A 250 11.47 17.68 -31.99
N PRO A 251 12.46 17.85 -32.89
CA PRO A 251 12.18 18.20 -34.28
C PRO A 251 11.40 17.11 -35.03
N ASP A 252 11.60 15.84 -34.68
CA ASP A 252 10.93 14.70 -35.32
C ASP A 252 9.48 14.51 -34.83
N GLU A 253 9.17 14.97 -33.62
CA GLU A 253 7.83 14.95 -33.02
C GLU A 253 7.05 16.28 -33.24
N LYS A 254 7.53 17.15 -34.14
CA LYS A 254 6.94 18.48 -34.35
C LYS A 254 5.44 18.41 -34.62
N GLY A 255 4.68 19.18 -33.83
CA GLY A 255 3.22 19.22 -33.91
C GLY A 255 2.50 18.13 -33.14
N MET A 256 3.21 17.22 -32.46
CA MET A 256 2.67 16.16 -31.61
C MET A 256 3.02 16.38 -30.13
N VAL A 257 2.92 17.64 -29.70
CA VAL A 257 3.13 18.04 -28.31
C VAL A 257 1.94 17.64 -27.46
N ARG A 258 2.20 17.09 -26.28
CA ARG A 258 1.17 16.74 -25.30
C ARG A 258 1.55 17.21 -23.90
N GLU A 259 0.55 17.65 -23.15
CA GLU A 259 0.67 17.93 -21.72
C GLU A 259 0.54 16.63 -20.89
N THR A 260 1.43 16.45 -19.92
CA THR A 260 1.43 15.31 -19.00
C THR A 260 2.15 15.67 -17.70
N GLY A 261 2.62 14.69 -16.93
CA GLY A 261 3.47 14.92 -15.78
C GLY A 261 4.00 13.62 -15.18
N PHE A 262 4.72 13.74 -14.08
CA PHE A 262 5.22 12.64 -13.28
C PHE A 262 4.47 12.53 -11.96
N ASP A 263 4.28 11.29 -11.51
CA ASP A 263 3.90 10.94 -10.14
C ASP A 263 5.05 10.22 -9.44
N ILE A 264 5.05 10.16 -8.11
CA ILE A 264 6.05 9.36 -7.40
C ILE A 264 5.80 7.87 -7.70
N SER A 265 6.84 7.05 -7.85
CA SER A 265 6.68 5.66 -8.35
C SER A 265 5.72 4.79 -7.55
N VAL A 266 5.64 4.99 -6.23
CA VAL A 266 4.70 4.29 -5.34
C VAL A 266 3.23 4.72 -5.50
N ALA A 267 2.96 5.80 -6.24
CA ALA A 267 1.63 6.25 -6.64
C ALA A 267 1.14 5.61 -7.95
N SER A 268 1.99 4.87 -8.67
CA SER A 268 1.62 4.18 -9.91
C SER A 268 0.56 3.11 -9.70
N GLU A 269 -0.25 2.87 -10.73
CA GLU A 269 -1.15 1.71 -10.74
C GLU A 269 -0.37 0.39 -10.71
N ILE A 270 0.82 0.32 -11.30
CA ILE A 270 1.68 -0.88 -11.27
C ILE A 270 2.06 -1.25 -9.83
N MET A 271 2.34 -0.26 -8.96
CA MET A 271 2.53 -0.52 -7.53
C MET A 271 1.28 -1.13 -6.87
N ALA A 272 0.08 -0.64 -7.23
CA ALA A 272 -1.17 -1.20 -6.72
C ALA A 272 -1.44 -2.61 -7.27
N VAL A 273 -1.06 -2.89 -8.53
CA VAL A 273 -1.12 -4.23 -9.14
C VAL A 273 -0.19 -5.20 -8.40
N LEU A 274 1.06 -4.80 -8.14
CA LEU A 274 2.02 -5.62 -7.38
C LEU A 274 1.47 -5.96 -6.00
N ALA A 275 0.85 -4.98 -5.32
CA ALA A 275 0.30 -5.19 -4.00
C ALA A 275 -0.97 -6.09 -3.99
N LEU A 276 -1.78 -6.08 -5.05
CA LEU A 276 -3.05 -6.84 -5.11
C LEU A 276 -2.98 -8.14 -5.92
N THR A 277 -1.85 -8.45 -6.52
CA THR A 277 -1.72 -9.70 -7.26
C THR A 277 -1.64 -10.91 -6.34
N THR A 278 -2.12 -12.05 -6.83
CA THR A 278 -2.13 -13.33 -6.11
C THR A 278 -1.14 -14.35 -6.66
N SER A 279 -0.61 -14.13 -7.86
CA SER A 279 0.34 -15.01 -8.56
C SER A 279 0.96 -14.26 -9.75
N LEU A 280 2.01 -14.82 -10.35
CA LEU A 280 2.60 -14.25 -11.57
C LEU A 280 1.60 -14.19 -12.74
N ALA A 281 0.75 -15.21 -12.88
CA ALA A 281 -0.30 -15.23 -13.91
C ALA A 281 -1.35 -14.14 -13.69
N ASP A 282 -1.77 -13.92 -12.44
CA ASP A 282 -2.68 -12.83 -12.07
C ASP A 282 -2.02 -11.46 -12.29
N MET A 283 -0.73 -11.31 -11.99
CA MET A 283 0.00 -10.05 -12.22
C MET A 283 0.04 -9.73 -13.72
N ARG A 284 0.35 -10.71 -14.57
CA ARG A 284 0.32 -10.55 -16.03
C ARG A 284 -1.04 -10.10 -16.53
N GLU A 285 -2.10 -10.71 -16.03
CA GLU A 285 -3.47 -10.39 -16.44
C GLU A 285 -3.87 -8.96 -16.00
N ARG A 286 -3.53 -8.57 -14.77
CA ARG A 286 -3.77 -7.24 -14.23
C ARG A 286 -3.00 -6.15 -14.98
N LEU A 287 -1.71 -6.38 -15.25
CA LEU A 287 -0.89 -5.47 -16.05
C LEU A 287 -1.46 -5.29 -17.45
N GLY A 288 -1.97 -6.37 -18.07
CA GLY A 288 -2.59 -6.30 -19.39
C GLY A 288 -3.90 -5.51 -19.42
N LYS A 289 -4.69 -5.59 -18.34
CA LYS A 289 -6.00 -4.92 -18.19
C LYS A 289 -5.94 -3.44 -17.83
N MET A 290 -4.77 -2.91 -17.46
CA MET A 290 -4.62 -1.47 -17.13
C MET A 290 -5.11 -0.62 -18.31
N VAL A 291 -6.00 0.32 -18.02
CA VAL A 291 -6.58 1.24 -19.02
C VAL A 291 -5.76 2.52 -19.02
N VAL A 292 -5.22 2.89 -20.17
CA VAL A 292 -4.35 4.07 -20.32
C VAL A 292 -5.08 5.33 -20.75
N GLY A 293 -6.28 5.16 -21.31
CA GLY A 293 -7.15 6.17 -21.89
C GLY A 293 -8.28 5.50 -22.66
N ASN A 294 -9.01 6.28 -23.43
CA ASN A 294 -10.09 5.81 -24.30
C ASN A 294 -9.74 6.05 -25.77
N SER A 295 -10.38 5.32 -26.67
CA SER A 295 -10.44 5.69 -28.07
C SER A 295 -11.37 6.90 -28.25
N LYS A 296 -11.35 7.54 -29.42
CA LYS A 296 -12.32 8.60 -29.76
C LYS A 296 -13.78 8.11 -29.78
N ALA A 297 -14.00 6.80 -29.89
CA ALA A 297 -15.32 6.18 -29.75
C ALA A 297 -15.75 6.00 -28.28
N GLY A 298 -14.86 6.26 -27.31
CA GLY A 298 -15.11 6.09 -25.87
C GLY A 298 -14.87 4.68 -25.34
N ASP A 299 -14.26 3.80 -26.14
CA ASP A 299 -13.88 2.45 -25.73
C ASP A 299 -12.56 2.47 -24.95
N PRO A 300 -12.42 1.72 -23.84
CA PRO A 300 -11.19 1.71 -23.05
C PRO A 300 -10.03 1.07 -23.83
N VAL A 301 -8.88 1.73 -23.85
CA VAL A 301 -7.63 1.22 -24.45
C VAL A 301 -6.72 0.69 -23.35
N THR A 302 -6.30 -0.57 -23.49
CA THR A 302 -5.54 -1.29 -22.46
C THR A 302 -4.05 -1.43 -22.79
N ALA A 303 -3.23 -1.78 -21.79
CA ALA A 303 -1.83 -2.14 -22.02
C ALA A 303 -1.65 -3.35 -22.96
N ASP A 304 -2.59 -4.30 -22.97
CA ASP A 304 -2.58 -5.41 -23.92
C ASP A 304 -2.98 -4.97 -25.34
N ASP A 305 -3.83 -3.94 -25.51
CA ASP A 305 -4.10 -3.34 -26.83
C ASP A 305 -2.85 -2.68 -27.44
N LEU A 306 -1.97 -2.16 -26.58
CA LEU A 306 -0.65 -1.64 -26.95
C LEU A 306 0.40 -2.75 -27.14
N GLY A 307 0.08 -4.00 -26.80
CA GLY A 307 0.99 -5.14 -26.96
C GLY A 307 2.06 -5.25 -25.87
N VAL A 308 1.99 -4.47 -24.79
CA VAL A 308 3.11 -4.35 -23.82
C VAL A 308 2.93 -5.13 -22.52
N GLY A 309 1.74 -5.65 -22.21
CA GLY A 309 1.50 -6.33 -20.92
C GLY A 309 2.48 -7.48 -20.62
N GLY A 310 2.96 -8.19 -21.64
CA GLY A 310 4.01 -9.21 -21.50
C GLY A 310 5.36 -8.61 -21.09
N ALA A 311 5.79 -7.55 -21.78
CA ALA A 311 7.04 -6.85 -21.46
C ALA A 311 7.02 -6.25 -20.05
N LEU A 312 5.88 -5.67 -19.63
CA LEU A 312 5.70 -5.18 -18.26
C LEU A 312 5.88 -6.31 -17.24
N THR A 313 5.36 -7.50 -17.53
CA THR A 313 5.49 -8.66 -16.65
C THR A 313 6.94 -9.13 -16.55
N VAL A 314 7.70 -9.10 -17.66
CA VAL A 314 9.12 -9.44 -17.67
C VAL A 314 9.92 -8.48 -16.77
N LEU A 315 9.65 -7.17 -16.86
CA LEU A 315 10.29 -6.17 -15.98
C LEU A 315 9.96 -6.39 -14.50
N MET A 316 8.77 -6.91 -14.21
CA MET A 316 8.26 -7.14 -12.86
C MET A 316 8.53 -8.56 -12.31
N LYS A 317 9.20 -9.43 -13.08
CA LYS A 317 9.27 -10.88 -12.79
C LYS A 317 9.90 -11.20 -11.43
N ASP A 318 10.89 -10.42 -11.00
CA ASP A 318 11.59 -10.61 -9.72
C ASP A 318 10.95 -9.73 -8.62
N ALA A 319 10.35 -8.61 -9.03
CA ALA A 319 9.68 -7.69 -8.14
C ALA A 319 8.47 -8.33 -7.44
N ILE A 320 7.83 -9.35 -8.01
CA ILE A 320 6.69 -10.06 -7.39
C ILE A 320 7.04 -10.85 -6.11
N ASN A 321 8.31 -11.23 -5.94
CA ASN A 321 8.76 -12.02 -4.80
C ASN A 321 8.95 -11.10 -3.57
N PRO A 322 8.39 -11.39 -2.38
CA PRO A 322 8.59 -10.56 -1.20
C PRO A 322 10.03 -10.57 -0.67
N THR A 323 10.47 -9.48 -0.04
CA THR A 323 11.82 -9.40 0.55
C THR A 323 11.81 -9.79 2.02
N LEU A 324 12.50 -10.87 2.39
CA LEU A 324 12.74 -11.31 3.75
C LEU A 324 13.84 -10.47 4.41
N MET A 325 13.55 -9.98 5.61
CA MET A 325 14.43 -9.25 6.53
C MET A 325 14.14 -9.70 7.97
N GLN A 326 14.64 -8.98 8.97
CA GLN A 326 14.46 -9.29 10.38
C GLN A 326 14.21 -8.05 11.25
N THR A 327 13.60 -8.24 12.41
CA THR A 327 13.56 -7.22 13.47
C THR A 327 14.85 -7.21 14.29
N LEU A 328 15.00 -6.22 15.17
CA LEU A 328 16.07 -6.19 16.18
C LEU A 328 16.15 -7.50 17.01
N GLU A 329 15.01 -8.12 17.32
CA GLU A 329 14.94 -9.37 18.08
C GLU A 329 15.02 -10.63 17.21
N GLY A 330 15.34 -10.49 15.91
CA GLY A 330 15.51 -11.63 15.02
C GLY A 330 14.22 -12.30 14.59
N THR A 331 13.06 -11.65 14.77
CA THR A 331 11.80 -12.15 14.22
C THR A 331 11.71 -11.84 12.71
N PRO A 332 11.14 -12.75 11.89
CA PRO A 332 11.12 -12.59 10.44
C PRO A 332 10.17 -11.49 9.95
N VAL A 333 10.58 -10.77 8.90
CA VAL A 333 9.78 -9.70 8.27
C VAL A 333 9.77 -9.87 6.76
N LEU A 334 8.60 -9.87 6.14
CA LEU A 334 8.44 -9.72 4.69
C LEU A 334 8.10 -8.26 4.36
N VAL A 335 8.96 -7.61 3.59
CA VAL A 335 8.80 -6.25 3.09
C VAL A 335 8.46 -6.33 1.62
N HIS A 336 7.26 -5.87 1.23
CA HIS A 336 6.84 -5.99 -0.16
C HIS A 336 5.69 -5.07 -0.56
N ALA A 337 5.88 -4.40 -1.69
CA ALA A 337 5.02 -3.34 -2.22
C ALA A 337 4.80 -2.17 -1.24
N GLY A 338 4.29 -1.04 -1.72
CA GLY A 338 4.10 0.14 -0.90
C GLY A 338 3.17 1.17 -1.51
N PRO A 339 1.95 0.80 -1.97
CA PRO A 339 1.04 1.74 -2.59
C PRO A 339 0.62 2.84 -1.63
N PHE A 340 0.28 3.99 -2.19
CA PHE A 340 -0.37 5.08 -1.47
C PHE A 340 -1.66 4.59 -0.78
N ALA A 341 -1.95 5.16 0.40
CA ALA A 341 -3.15 4.81 1.15
C ALA A 341 -4.35 5.73 0.83
N ASN A 342 -4.16 6.81 0.05
CA ASN A 342 -5.25 7.68 -0.41
C ASN A 342 -5.80 7.22 -1.77
N ILE A 343 -5.01 7.30 -2.84
CA ILE A 343 -5.41 6.94 -4.21
C ILE A 343 -5.32 5.43 -4.49
N ALA A 344 -4.74 4.67 -3.56
CA ALA A 344 -4.73 3.21 -3.57
C ALA A 344 -5.03 2.69 -2.15
N HIS A 345 -4.88 1.38 -1.96
CA HIS A 345 -5.34 0.70 -0.77
C HIS A 345 -4.38 0.77 0.43
N GLY A 346 -3.10 1.15 0.24
CA GLY A 346 -2.21 1.43 1.37
C GLY A 346 -1.75 0.24 2.19
N ASN A 347 -1.65 -0.96 1.62
CA ASN A 347 -1.23 -2.18 2.31
C ASN A 347 -0.03 -2.83 1.60
N SER A 348 0.72 -3.68 2.31
CA SER A 348 1.72 -4.59 1.73
C SER A 348 1.06 -5.61 0.78
N SER A 349 1.85 -6.36 0.03
CA SER A 349 1.31 -7.28 -0.98
C SER A 349 0.51 -8.46 -0.42
N ILE A 350 -0.50 -8.92 -1.17
CA ILE A 350 -1.22 -10.17 -0.91
C ILE A 350 -0.29 -11.39 -0.96
N VAL A 351 0.67 -11.42 -1.90
CA VAL A 351 1.63 -12.52 -2.04
C VAL A 351 2.42 -12.72 -0.74
N ALA A 352 2.93 -11.63 -0.14
CA ALA A 352 3.66 -11.69 1.12
C ALA A 352 2.80 -12.28 2.25
N ASP A 353 1.54 -11.85 2.39
CA ASP A 353 0.67 -12.39 3.43
C ASP A 353 0.36 -13.86 3.22
N LYS A 354 0.08 -14.27 1.97
CA LYS A 354 -0.18 -15.68 1.64
C LYS A 354 1.02 -16.57 1.98
N ILE A 355 2.23 -16.14 1.62
CA ILE A 355 3.46 -16.86 1.96
C ILE A 355 3.62 -16.92 3.48
N ALA A 356 3.52 -15.78 4.15
CA ALA A 356 3.66 -15.69 5.60
C ALA A 356 2.67 -16.60 6.34
N LEU A 357 1.39 -16.60 5.93
CA LEU A 357 0.33 -17.39 6.55
C LEU A 357 0.59 -18.89 6.45
N LYS A 358 1.12 -19.34 5.31
CA LYS A 358 1.54 -20.73 5.10
C LYS A 358 2.76 -21.10 5.93
N LEU A 359 3.75 -20.21 6.01
CA LEU A 359 5.00 -20.46 6.76
C LEU A 359 4.79 -20.55 8.26
N VAL A 360 3.95 -19.67 8.82
CA VAL A 360 3.65 -19.70 10.26
C VAL A 360 2.74 -20.87 10.63
N GLY A 361 1.81 -21.24 9.73
CA GLY A 361 0.89 -22.37 9.90
C GLY A 361 -0.06 -22.22 11.10
N PRO A 362 -0.82 -23.28 11.44
CA PRO A 362 -1.80 -23.24 12.52
C PRO A 362 -1.20 -22.84 13.87
N GLY A 363 -1.86 -21.90 14.55
CA GLY A 363 -1.39 -21.35 15.84
C GLY A 363 -0.24 -20.34 15.71
N GLY A 364 0.29 -20.12 14.50
CA GLY A 364 1.20 -19.03 14.18
C GLY A 364 0.45 -17.75 13.78
N PHE A 365 1.19 -16.65 13.63
CA PHE A 365 0.63 -15.31 13.42
C PHE A 365 1.29 -14.59 12.24
N VAL A 366 0.47 -13.97 11.40
CA VAL A 366 0.92 -12.94 10.49
C VAL A 366 0.42 -11.60 10.99
N VAL A 367 1.36 -10.69 11.25
CA VAL A 367 1.04 -9.32 11.67
C VAL A 367 1.35 -8.39 10.50
N THR A 368 0.30 -7.82 9.89
CA THR A 368 0.42 -6.81 8.83
C THR A 368 -0.11 -5.47 9.32
N GLU A 369 0.12 -4.40 8.57
CA GLU A 369 -0.46 -3.09 8.84
C GLU A 369 -1.19 -2.51 7.63
N ALA A 370 -2.02 -1.50 7.91
CA ALA A 370 -2.70 -0.69 6.90
C ALA A 370 -2.38 0.80 7.07
N GLY A 371 -2.11 1.49 5.96
CA GLY A 371 -1.71 2.91 5.96
C GLY A 371 -2.78 3.87 6.48
N PHE A 372 -2.36 5.01 7.05
CA PHE A 372 -3.24 5.98 7.73
C PHE A 372 -4.04 5.38 8.91
N GLY A 373 -5.19 5.96 9.24
CA GLY A 373 -6.11 5.46 10.27
C GLY A 373 -6.98 4.30 9.75
N ALA A 374 -7.72 3.66 10.67
CA ALA A 374 -8.57 2.51 10.34
C ALA A 374 -9.73 2.87 9.39
N ASP A 375 -10.15 4.14 9.37
CA ASP A 375 -11.12 4.69 8.44
C ASP A 375 -10.68 4.68 6.98
N ILE A 376 -9.37 4.61 6.70
CA ILE A 376 -8.83 4.53 5.34
C ILE A 376 -8.12 3.19 5.14
N GLY A 377 -7.08 2.92 5.91
CA GLY A 377 -6.23 1.75 5.71
C GLY A 377 -6.97 0.45 5.95
N ALA A 378 -7.55 0.31 7.15
CA ALA A 378 -8.25 -0.92 7.53
C ALA A 378 -9.53 -1.10 6.70
N GLU A 379 -10.28 -0.03 6.42
CA GLU A 379 -11.40 -0.04 5.48
C GLU A 379 -11.00 -0.66 4.12
N LYS A 380 -9.92 -0.17 3.50
CA LYS A 380 -9.44 -0.69 2.21
C LYS A 380 -8.80 -2.06 2.33
N PHE A 381 -8.17 -2.37 3.45
CA PHE A 381 -7.70 -3.72 3.74
C PHE A 381 -8.86 -4.72 3.68
N MET A 382 -9.99 -4.40 4.32
CA MET A 382 -11.17 -5.26 4.30
C MET A 382 -11.88 -5.24 2.94
N ASN A 383 -12.28 -4.07 2.44
CA ASN A 383 -13.12 -3.97 1.24
C ASN A 383 -12.38 -4.19 -0.09
N ILE A 384 -11.05 -4.18 -0.11
CA ILE A 384 -10.25 -4.38 -1.33
C ILE A 384 -9.33 -5.59 -1.16
N LYS A 385 -8.37 -5.53 -0.22
CA LYS A 385 -7.32 -6.55 -0.11
C LYS A 385 -7.87 -7.93 0.30
N CYS A 386 -8.77 -7.99 1.28
CA CYS A 386 -9.40 -9.25 1.71
C CYS A 386 -10.28 -9.86 0.60
N ARG A 387 -11.00 -9.03 -0.16
CA ARG A 387 -11.78 -9.51 -1.32
C ARG A 387 -10.91 -10.16 -2.39
N TYR A 388 -9.80 -9.52 -2.76
CA TYR A 388 -8.91 -10.04 -3.80
C TYR A 388 -8.09 -11.24 -3.33
N SER A 389 -7.67 -11.23 -2.06
CA SER A 389 -6.84 -12.30 -1.52
C SER A 389 -7.63 -13.55 -1.14
N GLY A 390 -8.90 -13.37 -0.75
CA GLY A 390 -9.71 -14.38 -0.07
C GLY A 390 -9.34 -14.57 1.41
N LEU A 391 -8.41 -13.77 1.95
CA LEU A 391 -7.95 -13.88 3.33
C LEU A 391 -8.93 -13.22 4.30
N THR A 392 -9.05 -13.79 5.48
CA THR A 392 -9.91 -13.28 6.56
C THR A 392 -9.07 -12.97 7.80
N PRO A 393 -9.01 -11.71 8.26
CA PRO A 393 -8.34 -11.37 9.52
C PRO A 393 -9.19 -11.81 10.71
N GLN A 394 -8.56 -12.37 11.74
CA GLN A 394 -9.24 -12.73 12.99
C GLN A 394 -9.24 -11.59 14.00
N CYS A 395 -8.21 -10.73 13.96
CA CYS A 395 -8.08 -9.59 14.86
C CYS A 395 -7.59 -8.35 14.12
N ALA A 396 -8.10 -7.18 14.52
CA ALA A 396 -7.57 -5.88 14.16
C ALA A 396 -7.04 -5.18 15.42
N VAL A 397 -5.82 -4.65 15.35
CA VAL A 397 -5.26 -3.80 16.40
C VAL A 397 -5.46 -2.35 16.02
N ILE A 398 -6.02 -1.52 16.92
CA ILE A 398 -6.15 -0.07 16.72
C ILE A 398 -5.19 0.64 17.66
N VAL A 399 -4.20 1.32 17.06
CA VAL A 399 -3.16 2.04 17.81
C VAL A 399 -3.63 3.47 18.13
N ALA A 400 -3.44 3.89 19.38
CA ALA A 400 -3.71 5.24 19.86
C ALA A 400 -2.59 5.73 20.81
N THR A 401 -2.47 7.04 20.95
CA THR A 401 -1.57 7.69 21.91
C THR A 401 -2.34 8.77 22.67
N ILE A 402 -1.94 9.04 23.92
CA ILE A 402 -2.56 10.07 24.75
C ILE A 402 -2.52 11.44 24.07
N ARG A 403 -1.34 11.81 23.55
CA ARG A 403 -1.14 13.12 22.91
C ARG A 403 -1.97 13.29 21.63
N ALA A 404 -2.12 12.24 20.81
CA ALA A 404 -3.01 12.29 19.65
C ALA A 404 -4.49 12.43 20.08
N LEU A 405 -4.92 11.70 21.11
CA LEU A 405 -6.29 11.82 21.64
C LEU A 405 -6.55 13.21 22.23
N LYS A 406 -5.60 13.82 22.94
CA LYS A 406 -5.72 15.22 23.39
C LYS A 406 -5.97 16.18 22.22
N MET A 407 -5.26 16.00 21.11
CA MET A 407 -5.48 16.81 19.91
C MET A 407 -6.88 16.56 19.33
N HIS A 408 -7.35 15.32 19.33
CA HIS A 408 -8.72 15.00 18.95
C HIS A 408 -9.79 15.56 19.88
N GLY A 409 -9.45 15.78 21.15
CA GLY A 409 -10.32 16.39 22.17
C GLY A 409 -10.31 17.92 22.18
N GLY A 410 -9.64 18.58 21.23
CA GLY A 410 -9.59 20.04 21.13
C GLY A 410 -8.28 20.67 21.61
N GLY A 411 -7.22 19.89 21.77
CA GLY A 411 -5.89 20.39 22.08
C GLY A 411 -5.35 21.39 21.02
N PRO A 412 -4.41 22.28 21.40
CA PRO A 412 -3.88 23.31 20.50
C PRO A 412 -3.23 22.76 19.22
N GLN A 413 -3.29 23.49 18.12
CA GLN A 413 -2.71 23.03 16.85
C GLN A 413 -1.19 22.83 16.96
N VAL A 414 -0.71 21.67 16.49
CA VAL A 414 0.72 21.35 16.42
C VAL A 414 1.30 21.80 15.08
N VAL A 415 2.37 22.57 15.13
CA VAL A 415 3.11 23.06 13.95
C VAL A 415 4.53 22.52 13.99
N ALA A 416 4.97 21.87 12.91
CA ALA A 416 6.31 21.32 12.81
C ALA A 416 7.39 22.39 13.07
N GLY A 417 8.39 22.05 13.89
CA GLY A 417 9.47 22.96 14.26
C GLY A 417 9.15 23.93 15.40
N ARG A 418 7.92 23.96 15.93
CA ARG A 418 7.58 24.71 17.15
C ARG A 418 7.56 23.79 18.38
N PRO A 419 7.92 24.30 19.58
CA PRO A 419 7.73 23.57 20.83
C PRO A 419 6.28 23.10 20.98
N LEU A 420 6.11 21.91 21.56
CA LEU A 420 4.78 21.39 21.88
C LEU A 420 4.15 22.22 23.01
N ASP A 421 2.84 22.47 22.88
CA ASP A 421 2.07 23.11 23.93
C ASP A 421 2.06 22.25 25.21
N HIS A 422 2.03 22.91 26.38
CA HIS A 422 1.98 22.25 27.68
C HIS A 422 0.78 21.31 27.83
N ALA A 423 -0.33 21.56 27.13
CA ALA A 423 -1.48 20.65 27.09
C ALA A 423 -1.09 19.22 26.66
N TYR A 424 -0.03 19.06 25.85
CA TYR A 424 0.46 17.75 25.40
C TYR A 424 1.54 17.14 26.29
N LEU A 425 2.13 17.94 27.19
CA LEU A 425 3.24 17.53 28.06
C LEU A 425 2.79 17.26 29.50
N ASN A 426 1.70 17.92 29.93
CA ASN A 426 1.12 17.79 31.25
C ASN A 426 -0.15 16.92 31.18
N GLU A 427 -0.54 16.38 32.34
CA GLU A 427 -1.79 15.63 32.48
C GLU A 427 -3.01 16.49 32.09
N ASN A 428 -3.88 15.94 31.25
CA ASN A 428 -5.18 16.51 30.93
C ASN A 428 -6.16 15.39 30.52
N VAL A 429 -6.72 14.71 31.52
CA VAL A 429 -7.67 13.60 31.33
C VAL A 429 -8.90 14.05 30.54
N SER A 430 -9.42 15.25 30.77
CA SER A 430 -10.61 15.76 30.08
C SER A 430 -10.43 15.90 28.57
N LEU A 431 -9.25 16.35 28.10
CA LEU A 431 -8.94 16.37 26.67
C LEU A 431 -8.83 14.96 26.09
N VAL A 432 -8.25 14.01 26.85
CA VAL A 432 -8.16 12.61 26.43
C VAL A 432 -9.55 12.01 26.26
N GLU A 433 -10.41 12.17 27.25
CA GLU A 433 -11.80 11.69 27.24
C GLU A 433 -12.60 12.31 26.07
N ALA A 434 -12.49 13.62 25.88
CA ALA A 434 -13.11 14.31 24.75
C ALA A 434 -12.62 13.78 23.39
N GLY A 435 -11.34 13.41 23.30
CA GLY A 435 -10.74 12.82 22.09
C GLY A 435 -11.11 11.36 21.83
N CYS A 436 -11.50 10.61 22.87
CA CYS A 436 -11.82 9.19 22.76
C CYS A 436 -13.03 8.90 21.85
N VAL A 437 -13.84 9.90 21.50
CA VAL A 437 -14.88 9.76 20.46
C VAL A 437 -14.29 9.35 19.10
N ASN A 438 -13.05 9.77 18.78
CA ASN A 438 -12.35 9.35 17.58
C ASN A 438 -12.02 7.85 17.62
N LEU A 439 -11.41 7.39 18.71
CA LEU A 439 -11.08 5.99 18.96
C LEU A 439 -12.35 5.11 18.94
N ALA A 440 -13.40 5.54 19.62
CA ALA A 440 -14.67 4.82 19.69
C ALA A 440 -15.28 4.59 18.30
N ARG A 441 -15.21 5.57 17.39
CA ARG A 441 -15.67 5.40 16.01
C ARG A 441 -14.82 4.40 15.23
N HIS A 442 -13.50 4.44 15.37
CA HIS A 442 -12.62 3.46 14.71
C HIS A 442 -12.90 2.03 15.19
N ILE A 443 -13.14 1.85 16.49
CA ILE A 443 -13.54 0.55 17.06
C ILE A 443 -14.87 0.10 16.46
N ALA A 444 -15.90 0.95 16.49
CA ALA A 444 -17.23 0.63 15.96
C ALA A 444 -17.18 0.26 14.46
N ASN A 445 -16.49 1.06 13.65
CA ASN A 445 -16.34 0.83 12.22
C ASN A 445 -15.60 -0.49 11.92
N THR A 446 -14.54 -0.78 12.66
CA THR A 446 -13.76 -2.01 12.46
C THR A 446 -14.55 -3.25 12.89
N LYS A 447 -15.31 -3.16 13.98
CA LYS A 447 -16.20 -4.25 14.44
C LYS A 447 -17.35 -4.53 13.47
N ALA A 448 -17.77 -3.55 12.66
CA ALA A 448 -18.81 -3.76 11.66
C ALA A 448 -18.42 -4.82 10.62
N TYR A 449 -17.11 -5.06 10.43
CA TYR A 449 -16.60 -6.14 9.59
C TYR A 449 -16.65 -7.53 10.23
N GLY A 450 -17.06 -7.65 11.49
CA GLY A 450 -17.07 -8.94 12.22
C GLY A 450 -15.73 -9.35 12.81
N VAL A 451 -14.73 -8.45 12.83
CA VAL A 451 -13.38 -8.72 13.34
C VAL A 451 -13.26 -8.27 14.80
N ASN A 452 -12.56 -9.05 15.64
CA ASN A 452 -12.25 -8.65 17.02
C ASN A 452 -11.27 -7.48 17.04
N VAL A 453 -11.52 -6.48 17.88
CA VAL A 453 -10.69 -5.26 17.94
C VAL A 453 -9.93 -5.20 19.26
N VAL A 454 -8.60 -5.17 19.21
CA VAL A 454 -7.75 -4.91 20.39
C VAL A 454 -7.15 -3.51 20.27
N VAL A 455 -7.21 -2.70 21.32
CA VAL A 455 -6.62 -1.37 21.33
C VAL A 455 -5.22 -1.42 21.92
N ALA A 456 -4.25 -0.85 21.21
CA ALA A 456 -2.88 -0.66 21.71
C ALA A 456 -2.67 0.83 22.04
N VAL A 457 -2.46 1.13 23.32
CA VAL A 457 -2.16 2.48 23.81
C VAL A 457 -0.66 2.64 23.95
N ASN A 458 -0.03 3.32 22.98
CA ASN A 458 1.42 3.54 22.98
C ASN A 458 1.80 4.60 24.02
N LYS A 459 2.58 4.17 25.02
CA LYS A 459 3.02 5.01 26.14
C LYS A 459 4.18 5.93 25.74
N PHE A 460 4.05 7.20 26.07
CA PHE A 460 5.14 8.18 26.11
C PHE A 460 5.56 8.51 27.54
N ALA A 461 6.74 9.13 27.68
CA ALA A 461 7.32 9.48 28.98
C ALA A 461 6.44 10.46 29.79
N THR A 462 5.65 11.30 29.11
CA THR A 462 4.77 12.30 29.73
C THR A 462 3.38 11.78 30.06
N ASP A 463 3.03 10.56 29.65
CA ASP A 463 1.68 10.03 29.80
C ASP A 463 1.45 9.53 31.23
N THR A 464 0.35 9.94 31.86
CA THR A 464 0.02 9.53 33.22
C THR A 464 -0.87 8.29 33.27
N GLU A 465 -0.90 7.62 34.42
CA GLU A 465 -1.78 6.46 34.61
C GLU A 465 -3.27 6.83 34.47
N ALA A 466 -3.67 8.01 34.94
CA ALA A 466 -5.05 8.47 34.85
C ALA A 466 -5.49 8.61 33.38
N GLU A 467 -4.65 9.21 32.53
CA GLU A 467 -4.91 9.36 31.11
C GLU A 467 -4.97 8.00 30.39
N MET A 468 -4.02 7.11 30.67
CA MET A 468 -4.01 5.78 30.09
C MET A 468 -5.24 4.95 30.51
N ASN A 469 -5.69 5.08 31.76
CA ASN A 469 -6.89 4.41 32.25
C ASN A 469 -8.17 4.98 31.63
N ALA A 470 -8.24 6.28 31.36
CA ALA A 470 -9.36 6.89 30.65
C ALA A 470 -9.50 6.29 29.23
N VAL A 471 -8.40 6.13 28.51
CA VAL A 471 -8.41 5.50 27.17
C VAL A 471 -8.85 4.04 27.23
N LYS A 472 -8.34 3.25 28.18
CA LYS A 472 -8.76 1.85 28.36
C LYS A 472 -10.26 1.75 28.59
N SER A 473 -10.79 2.53 29.54
CA SER A 473 -12.21 2.55 29.87
C SER A 473 -13.06 2.93 28.65
N ALA A 474 -12.67 3.97 27.91
CA ALA A 474 -13.38 4.40 26.71
C ALA A 474 -13.33 3.34 25.59
N ALA A 475 -12.19 2.66 25.39
CA ALA A 475 -12.04 1.60 24.41
C ALA A 475 -12.94 0.39 24.71
N LEU A 476 -12.96 -0.07 25.96
CA LEU A 476 -13.82 -1.17 26.40
C LEU A 476 -15.32 -0.79 26.31
N ALA A 477 -15.68 0.44 26.69
CA ALA A 477 -17.04 0.95 26.55
C ALA A 477 -17.49 1.03 25.08
N ALA A 478 -16.58 1.36 24.15
CA ALA A 478 -16.83 1.31 22.71
C ALA A 478 -16.88 -0.14 22.16
N GLY A 479 -16.60 -1.13 22.99
CA GLY A 479 -16.72 -2.54 22.70
C GLY A 479 -15.45 -3.17 22.12
N ALA A 480 -14.27 -2.60 22.35
CA ALA A 480 -13.02 -3.32 22.09
C ALA A 480 -12.99 -4.65 22.86
N TYR A 481 -12.37 -5.66 22.26
CA TYR A 481 -12.12 -6.96 22.90
C TYR A 481 -11.18 -6.80 24.10
N ASP A 482 -10.15 -5.97 23.95
CA ASP A 482 -9.21 -5.61 25.02
C ASP A 482 -8.54 -4.26 24.72
N ALA A 483 -7.92 -3.63 25.72
CA ALA A 483 -7.17 -2.38 25.60
C ALA A 483 -5.89 -2.43 26.45
N VAL A 484 -4.74 -2.41 25.78
CA VAL A 484 -3.43 -2.71 26.39
C VAL A 484 -2.49 -1.51 26.29
N ILE A 485 -1.84 -1.15 27.41
CA ILE A 485 -0.77 -0.15 27.43
C ILE A 485 0.51 -0.80 26.93
N CYS A 486 1.16 -0.14 25.99
CA CYS A 486 2.27 -0.68 25.24
C CYS A 486 3.50 0.21 25.43
N SER A 487 4.65 -0.40 25.75
CA SER A 487 5.93 0.29 25.94
C SER A 487 7.05 -0.26 25.06
N HIS A 488 6.69 -0.93 23.97
CA HIS A 488 7.63 -1.61 23.06
C HIS A 488 8.61 -0.66 22.36
N HIS A 489 8.26 0.61 22.17
CA HIS A 489 9.23 1.63 21.74
C HIS A 489 10.45 1.69 22.68
N ALA A 490 10.24 1.62 24.00
CA ALA A 490 11.34 1.67 24.98
C ALA A 490 11.87 0.28 25.38
N HIS A 491 11.09 -0.79 25.20
CA HIS A 491 11.39 -2.10 25.78
C HIS A 491 11.37 -3.26 24.77
N GLY A 492 11.28 -3.00 23.47
CA GLY A 492 11.21 -4.03 22.43
C GLY A 492 10.00 -4.95 22.61
N GLY A 493 10.13 -6.23 22.27
CA GLY A 493 9.03 -7.20 22.38
C GLY A 493 8.49 -7.34 23.81
N LYS A 494 9.34 -7.15 24.82
CA LYS A 494 8.95 -7.19 26.24
C LYS A 494 7.84 -6.18 26.55
N GLY A 495 7.88 -5.01 25.91
CA GLY A 495 6.91 -3.94 26.10
C GLY A 495 5.56 -4.15 25.41
N ALA A 496 5.37 -5.26 24.68
CA ALA A 496 4.13 -5.61 23.98
C ALA A 496 3.64 -7.05 24.30
N VAL A 497 4.17 -7.71 25.33
CA VAL A 497 3.76 -9.08 25.73
C VAL A 497 2.25 -9.16 26.01
N ASP A 498 1.72 -8.25 26.80
CA ASP A 498 0.29 -8.21 27.11
C ASP A 498 -0.57 -7.99 25.86
N LEU A 499 -0.06 -7.21 24.90
CA LEU A 499 -0.74 -7.02 23.61
C LEU A 499 -0.74 -8.32 22.81
N GLY A 500 0.38 -9.06 22.80
CA GLY A 500 0.47 -10.37 22.18
C GLY A 500 -0.52 -11.38 22.78
N ILE A 501 -0.67 -11.39 24.10
CA ILE A 501 -1.64 -12.24 24.81
C ILE A 501 -3.07 -11.85 24.43
N ALA A 502 -3.40 -10.56 24.43
CA ALA A 502 -4.74 -10.07 24.07
C ALA A 502 -5.08 -10.41 22.60
N VAL A 503 -4.14 -10.23 21.69
CA VAL A 503 -4.29 -10.58 20.27
C VAL A 503 -4.46 -12.08 20.08
N GLN A 504 -3.66 -12.92 20.77
CA GLN A 504 -3.83 -14.36 20.72
C GLN A 504 -5.25 -14.77 21.14
N LYS A 505 -5.73 -14.27 22.28
CA LYS A 505 -7.09 -14.55 22.76
C LYS A 505 -8.16 -14.07 21.77
N ALA A 506 -7.99 -12.88 21.20
CA ALA A 506 -8.91 -12.35 20.19
C ALA A 506 -8.94 -13.23 18.93
N CYS A 507 -7.80 -13.75 18.49
CA CYS A 507 -7.72 -14.65 17.33
C CYS A 507 -8.32 -16.03 17.60
N GLU A 508 -8.19 -16.56 18.81
CA GLU A 508 -8.75 -17.85 19.22
C GLU A 508 -10.29 -17.79 19.42
N ASN A 509 -10.84 -16.60 19.70
CA ASN A 509 -12.26 -16.40 20.03
C ASN A 509 -13.03 -15.60 18.97
N VAL A 510 -12.94 -16.01 17.70
CA VAL A 510 -13.70 -15.39 16.60
C VAL A 510 -15.16 -15.83 16.66
N THR A 511 -16.08 -14.85 16.73
CA THR A 511 -17.52 -15.10 16.88
C THR A 511 -18.34 -14.76 15.63
N LYS A 512 -17.74 -14.06 14.65
CA LYS A 512 -18.42 -13.62 13.43
C LYS A 512 -17.52 -13.81 12.21
N PRO A 513 -18.10 -14.15 11.04
CA PRO A 513 -17.34 -14.13 9.79
C PRO A 513 -17.05 -12.68 9.35
N LEU A 514 -16.06 -12.54 8.46
CA LEU A 514 -15.77 -11.27 7.80
C LEU A 514 -16.98 -10.82 6.96
N ASN A 515 -17.47 -9.61 7.23
CA ASN A 515 -18.57 -8.98 6.49
C ASN A 515 -18.06 -7.70 5.82
N PHE A 516 -18.38 -7.49 4.55
CA PHE A 516 -18.01 -6.27 3.86
C PHE A 516 -19.09 -5.18 3.99
N LEU A 517 -18.71 -3.90 3.86
CA LEU A 517 -19.65 -2.77 4.01
C LEU A 517 -20.71 -2.70 2.92
N TYR A 518 -20.42 -3.28 1.75
CA TYR A 518 -21.28 -3.26 0.58
C TYR A 518 -21.06 -4.53 -0.27
N PRO A 519 -22.06 -5.01 -1.02
CA PRO A 519 -21.85 -6.02 -2.06
C PRO A 519 -21.24 -5.38 -3.34
N LEU A 520 -20.66 -6.16 -4.24
CA LEU A 520 -19.96 -5.61 -5.42
C LEU A 520 -20.89 -5.30 -6.60
N ASP A 521 -22.00 -6.03 -6.72
CA ASP A 521 -23.00 -5.98 -7.79
C ASP A 521 -23.96 -4.78 -7.72
N VAL A 522 -23.83 -3.94 -6.69
CA VAL A 522 -24.55 -2.67 -6.57
C VAL A 522 -23.79 -1.53 -7.24
N GLY A 523 -24.52 -0.46 -7.58
CA GLY A 523 -23.97 0.70 -8.27
C GLY A 523 -22.87 1.44 -7.51
N ILE A 524 -22.02 2.16 -8.25
CA ILE A 524 -20.87 2.92 -7.74
C ILE A 524 -21.27 3.86 -6.58
N LYS A 525 -22.36 4.61 -6.74
CA LYS A 525 -22.85 5.57 -5.73
C LYS A 525 -23.22 4.91 -4.41
N TYR A 526 -23.91 3.77 -4.45
CA TYR A 526 -24.29 3.04 -3.24
C TYR A 526 -23.06 2.62 -2.43
N LYS A 527 -22.00 2.13 -3.10
CA LYS A 527 -20.75 1.73 -2.44
C LYS A 527 -20.04 2.93 -1.82
N ILE A 528 -20.03 4.07 -2.51
CA ILE A 528 -19.50 5.35 -1.99
C ILE A 528 -20.27 5.79 -0.74
N GLU A 529 -21.60 5.72 -0.77
CA GLU A 529 -22.47 6.10 0.34
C GLU A 529 -22.30 5.17 1.56
N ALA A 530 -22.15 3.86 1.34
CA ALA A 530 -21.88 2.89 2.41
C ALA A 530 -20.58 3.22 3.16
N ILE A 531 -19.52 3.57 2.42
CA ILE A 531 -18.25 4.02 3.00
C ILE A 531 -18.43 5.39 3.70
N ALA A 532 -19.10 6.35 3.07
CA ALA A 532 -19.33 7.69 3.62
C ALA A 532 -20.09 7.65 4.95
N LYS A 533 -21.06 6.73 5.09
CA LYS A 533 -21.78 6.50 6.35
C LYS A 533 -20.84 6.08 7.49
N SER A 534 -19.84 5.25 7.21
CA SER A 534 -18.82 4.86 8.21
C SER A 534 -17.99 6.07 8.69
N TYR A 535 -17.88 7.11 7.87
CA TYR A 535 -17.22 8.36 8.26
C TYR A 535 -18.10 9.26 9.14
N GLY A 536 -19.40 8.97 9.26
CA GLY A 536 -20.39 9.83 9.91
C GLY A 536 -20.99 10.88 8.97
N ALA A 537 -20.84 10.73 7.64
CA ALA A 537 -21.49 11.61 6.68
C ALA A 537 -23.01 11.42 6.67
N SER A 538 -23.77 12.50 6.48
CA SER A 538 -25.23 12.46 6.29
C SER A 538 -25.62 12.13 4.85
N GLY A 539 -24.69 12.27 3.90
CA GLY A 539 -24.87 11.99 2.49
C GLY A 539 -23.63 12.31 1.68
N VAL A 540 -23.76 12.17 0.36
CA VAL A 540 -22.67 12.39 -0.61
C VAL A 540 -23.16 13.39 -1.66
N GLU A 541 -22.28 14.28 -2.10
CA GLU A 541 -22.54 15.27 -3.14
C GLU A 541 -21.57 15.03 -4.30
N TYR A 542 -22.08 14.95 -5.52
CA TYR A 542 -21.30 14.64 -6.72
C TYR A 542 -21.20 15.88 -7.60
N SER A 543 -20.00 16.18 -8.08
CA SER A 543 -19.82 17.17 -9.15
C SER A 543 -20.34 16.62 -10.49
N GLU A 544 -20.60 17.50 -11.45
CA GLU A 544 -20.95 17.09 -12.82
C GLU A 544 -19.88 16.19 -13.45
N GLN A 545 -18.60 16.46 -13.16
CA GLN A 545 -17.50 15.64 -13.63
C GLN A 545 -17.57 14.22 -13.03
N ALA A 546 -17.84 14.11 -11.73
CA ALA A 546 -17.99 12.81 -11.08
C ALA A 546 -19.17 12.02 -11.67
N GLU A 547 -20.30 12.68 -11.94
CA GLU A 547 -21.47 12.05 -12.58
C GLU A 547 -21.13 11.47 -13.96
N LYS A 548 -20.44 12.26 -14.81
CA LYS A 548 -19.97 11.80 -16.13
C LYS A 548 -19.06 10.58 -16.04
N GLN A 549 -18.13 10.58 -15.07
CA GLN A 549 -17.23 9.45 -14.85
C GLN A 549 -17.98 8.20 -14.38
N ILE A 550 -18.96 8.35 -13.47
CA ILE A 550 -19.81 7.23 -13.02
C ILE A 550 -20.55 6.60 -14.20
N GLU A 551 -21.17 7.41 -15.05
CA GLU A 551 -21.89 6.93 -16.23
C GLU A 551 -20.96 6.20 -17.19
N MET A 552 -19.78 6.78 -17.48
CA MET A 552 -18.78 6.18 -18.36
C MET A 552 -18.30 4.82 -17.83
N TYR A 553 -17.87 4.74 -16.57
CA TYR A 553 -17.40 3.48 -15.98
C TYR A 553 -18.52 2.43 -15.89
N SER A 554 -19.77 2.86 -15.69
CA SER A 554 -20.91 1.96 -15.71
C SER A 554 -21.13 1.37 -17.10
N ARG A 555 -21.11 2.20 -18.14
CA ARG A 555 -21.21 1.77 -19.55
C ARG A 555 -20.07 0.84 -19.95
N GLN A 556 -18.87 1.08 -19.45
CA GLN A 556 -17.68 0.26 -19.71
C GLN A 556 -17.65 -1.06 -18.89
N GLY A 557 -18.64 -1.30 -18.02
CA GLY A 557 -18.75 -2.54 -17.24
C GLY A 557 -17.88 -2.58 -15.98
N PHE A 558 -17.38 -1.44 -15.51
CA PHE A 558 -16.53 -1.35 -14.32
C PHE A 558 -17.30 -1.10 -13.03
N SER A 559 -18.64 -1.03 -13.09
CA SER A 559 -19.51 -0.82 -11.92
C SER A 559 -19.27 -1.82 -10.80
N ASN A 560 -18.80 -3.04 -11.07
CA ASN A 560 -18.63 -4.07 -10.04
C ASN A 560 -17.31 -3.97 -9.26
N LEU A 561 -16.43 -3.02 -9.60
CA LEU A 561 -15.17 -2.84 -8.89
C LEU A 561 -15.38 -2.22 -7.49
N PRO A 562 -14.57 -2.60 -6.48
CA PRO A 562 -14.60 -1.97 -5.16
C PRO A 562 -14.18 -0.49 -5.22
N ILE A 563 -14.51 0.24 -4.15
CA ILE A 563 -14.25 1.68 -4.01
C ILE A 563 -13.04 1.92 -3.11
N CYS A 564 -12.12 2.77 -3.56
CA CYS A 564 -10.95 3.24 -2.84
C CYS A 564 -11.06 4.76 -2.60
N MET A 565 -11.61 5.18 -1.46
CA MET A 565 -11.82 6.61 -1.20
C MET A 565 -10.51 7.40 -1.09
N ALA A 566 -10.32 8.44 -1.91
CA ALA A 566 -9.17 9.34 -1.80
C ALA A 566 -9.57 10.62 -1.05
N LYS A 567 -9.47 10.57 0.29
CA LYS A 567 -9.77 11.68 1.20
C LYS A 567 -8.57 12.03 2.08
N THR A 568 -8.65 13.16 2.78
CA THR A 568 -7.67 13.52 3.79
C THR A 568 -7.60 12.44 4.87
N GLN A 569 -6.39 12.10 5.29
CA GLN A 569 -6.15 11.18 6.39
C GLN A 569 -6.38 11.82 7.75
N TYR A 570 -6.46 13.15 7.85
CA TYR A 570 -6.44 13.88 9.12
C TYR A 570 -7.82 14.10 9.76
N SER A 571 -8.88 13.53 9.17
CA SER A 571 -10.27 13.63 9.64
C SER A 571 -11.10 12.50 9.04
N PHE A 572 -12.17 12.10 9.72
CA PHE A 572 -13.21 11.28 9.10
C PHE A 572 -13.90 12.00 7.92
N SER A 573 -14.00 13.33 7.98
CA SER A 573 -14.60 14.14 6.92
C SER A 573 -13.62 14.47 5.78
N HIS A 574 -14.07 15.31 4.86
CA HIS A 574 -13.23 15.87 3.80
C HIS A 574 -12.35 17.03 4.29
N ASP A 575 -12.60 17.57 5.49
CA ASP A 575 -11.88 18.69 6.07
C ASP A 575 -10.88 18.21 7.12
N ALA A 576 -9.59 18.45 6.86
CA ALA A 576 -8.47 18.05 7.71
C ALA A 576 -8.46 18.77 9.07
N ALA A 577 -9.12 19.93 9.19
CA ALA A 577 -9.18 20.70 10.42
C ALA A 577 -10.16 20.11 11.44
N LEU A 578 -11.18 19.36 10.99
CA LEU A 578 -12.18 18.77 11.86
C LEU A 578 -11.61 17.57 12.63
N LYS A 579 -11.45 17.72 13.95
CA LYS A 579 -10.92 16.69 14.86
C LYS A 579 -12.03 15.92 15.58
N GLY A 580 -11.65 14.99 16.45
CA GLY A 580 -12.60 14.04 17.06
C GLY A 580 -13.27 13.14 16.03
N ALA A 581 -14.60 13.07 16.08
CA ALA A 581 -15.43 12.22 15.24
C ALA A 581 -16.58 13.04 14.60
N PRO A 582 -16.28 13.95 13.64
CA PRO A 582 -17.28 14.86 13.05
C PRO A 582 -18.40 14.07 12.38
N SER A 583 -19.64 14.56 12.45
CA SER A 583 -20.81 13.87 11.87
C SER A 583 -21.75 14.86 11.18
N GLY A 584 -22.66 14.36 10.34
CA GLY A 584 -23.71 15.15 9.70
C GLY A 584 -23.26 15.96 8.47
N PHE A 585 -21.98 15.89 8.10
CA PHE A 585 -21.44 16.55 6.92
C PHE A 585 -21.84 15.82 5.62
N LYS A 586 -21.95 16.55 4.52
CA LYS A 586 -22.02 15.95 3.17
C LYS A 586 -20.60 15.71 2.66
N LEU A 587 -20.34 14.52 2.12
CA LEU A 587 -19.03 14.17 1.55
C LEU A 587 -18.99 14.60 0.07
N PRO A 588 -18.16 15.57 -0.33
CA PRO A 588 -18.04 15.96 -1.73
C PRO A 588 -17.23 14.93 -2.52
N ILE A 589 -17.67 14.60 -3.73
CA ILE A 589 -16.95 13.80 -4.72
C ILE A 589 -16.73 14.68 -5.94
N ARG A 590 -15.47 15.11 -6.13
CA ARG A 590 -15.11 16.10 -7.14
C ARG A 590 -14.85 15.49 -8.50
N ASP A 591 -14.36 14.27 -8.53
CA ASP A 591 -14.00 13.51 -9.72
C ASP A 591 -13.90 12.03 -9.33
N ILE A 592 -13.96 11.14 -10.32
CA ILE A 592 -13.79 9.70 -10.10
C ILE A 592 -12.81 9.15 -11.13
N ARG A 593 -11.82 8.42 -10.63
CA ARG A 593 -10.83 7.74 -11.46
C ARG A 593 -10.87 6.25 -11.19
N ALA A 594 -10.23 5.47 -12.04
CA ALA A 594 -10.16 4.03 -11.87
C ALA A 594 -8.74 3.51 -12.10
N SER A 595 -8.36 2.51 -11.31
CA SER A 595 -7.17 1.68 -11.53
C SER A 595 -7.68 0.30 -11.92
N ILE A 596 -7.90 0.09 -13.22
CA ILE A 596 -8.62 -1.08 -13.74
C ILE A 596 -7.81 -2.38 -13.61
N GLY A 597 -6.50 -2.33 -13.83
CA GLY A 597 -5.60 -3.47 -13.59
C GLY A 597 -5.48 -3.79 -12.11
N ALA A 598 -5.41 -2.78 -11.24
CA ALA A 598 -5.43 -3.00 -9.80
C ALA A 598 -6.81 -3.50 -9.31
N GLY A 599 -7.88 -3.10 -10.00
CA GLY A 599 -9.25 -3.54 -9.75
C GLY A 599 -10.00 -2.63 -8.77
N PHE A 600 -9.92 -1.31 -8.87
CA PHE A 600 -10.79 -0.45 -8.05
C PHE A 600 -11.07 0.89 -8.71
N ILE A 601 -12.20 1.48 -8.31
CA ILE A 601 -12.56 2.87 -8.61
C ILE A 601 -12.20 3.72 -7.41
N TYR A 602 -11.56 4.86 -7.61
CA TYR A 602 -11.14 5.76 -6.54
C TYR A 602 -11.74 7.17 -6.69
N PRO A 603 -12.82 7.48 -5.94
CA PRO A 603 -13.41 8.81 -5.89
C PRO A 603 -12.47 9.81 -5.19
N LEU A 604 -12.36 11.01 -5.77
CA LEU A 604 -11.55 12.10 -5.24
C LEU A 604 -12.42 13.02 -4.38
N VAL A 605 -12.21 12.96 -3.06
CA VAL A 605 -12.94 13.80 -2.09
C VAL A 605 -12.29 15.19 -1.96
N GLY A 606 -10.96 15.24 -2.06
CA GLY A 606 -10.17 16.46 -1.99
C GLY A 606 -9.02 16.46 -2.98
N THR A 607 -8.22 17.53 -2.97
CA THR A 607 -7.00 17.60 -3.76
C THR A 607 -5.91 16.74 -3.14
N MET A 608 -5.30 15.87 -3.95
CA MET A 608 -4.20 14.99 -3.53
C MET A 608 -2.99 15.26 -4.41
N SER A 609 -1.84 15.48 -3.80
CA SER A 609 -0.58 15.54 -4.54
C SER A 609 -0.01 14.13 -4.65
N THR A 610 0.16 13.67 -5.89
CA THR A 610 0.79 12.40 -6.24
C THR A 610 2.29 12.54 -6.50
N MET A 611 2.81 13.77 -6.51
CA MET A 611 4.23 14.09 -6.61
C MET A 611 4.60 15.10 -5.51
N PRO A 612 5.16 14.64 -4.37
CA PRO A 612 5.59 15.51 -3.28
C PRO A 612 6.71 16.46 -3.73
N GLY A 613 6.94 17.53 -2.97
CA GLY A 613 8.07 18.44 -3.16
C GLY A 613 9.01 18.40 -1.97
N LEU A 614 10.28 18.71 -2.21
CA LEU A 614 11.27 18.91 -1.15
C LEU A 614 10.94 20.16 -0.30
N PRO A 615 11.21 20.17 1.01
CA PRO A 615 11.10 21.36 1.86
C PRO A 615 12.29 22.32 1.64
N THR A 616 12.30 23.47 2.31
CA THR A 616 13.44 24.43 2.25
C THR A 616 14.74 23.83 2.81
N ARG A 617 14.65 23.00 3.85
CA ARG A 617 15.77 22.22 4.39
C ARG A 617 15.44 20.73 4.32
N PRO A 618 15.76 20.04 3.22
CA PRO A 618 15.56 18.61 3.08
C PRO A 618 16.53 17.79 3.94
N CYS A 619 16.14 16.58 4.31
CA CYS A 619 16.96 15.65 5.10
C CYS A 619 18.30 15.33 4.43
N PHE A 620 18.41 15.41 3.10
CA PHE A 620 19.67 15.16 2.41
C PHE A 620 20.83 16.10 2.81
N TYR A 621 20.55 17.22 3.49
CA TYR A 621 21.61 18.10 4.02
C TYR A 621 22.44 17.42 5.11
N ASP A 622 21.82 16.46 5.81
CA ASP A 622 22.39 15.78 6.96
C ASP A 622 22.74 14.32 6.63
N ILE A 623 22.44 13.86 5.40
CA ILE A 623 22.75 12.50 4.92
C ILE A 623 24.13 12.49 4.26
N ASP A 624 25.00 11.57 4.70
CA ASP A 624 26.32 11.35 4.11
C ASP A 624 26.74 9.87 4.21
N LEU A 625 27.94 9.55 3.74
CA LEU A 625 28.53 8.22 3.78
C LEU A 625 29.94 8.28 4.38
N ASP A 626 30.19 7.49 5.41
CA ASP A 626 31.56 7.26 5.87
C ASP A 626 32.34 6.51 4.78
N THR A 627 33.31 7.18 4.17
CA THR A 627 34.07 6.64 3.03
C THR A 627 35.08 5.56 3.41
N ALA A 628 35.40 5.41 4.70
CA ALA A 628 36.28 4.35 5.18
C ALA A 628 35.50 3.06 5.50
N THR A 629 34.29 3.20 6.07
CA THR A 629 33.50 2.05 6.52
C THR A 629 32.34 1.69 5.60
N GLY A 630 31.92 2.60 4.72
CA GLY A 630 30.71 2.47 3.90
C GLY A 630 29.41 2.65 4.68
N LYS A 631 29.47 3.16 5.93
CA LYS A 631 28.28 3.34 6.78
C LYS A 631 27.53 4.62 6.42
N VAL A 632 26.21 4.51 6.27
CA VAL A 632 25.33 5.67 6.03
C VAL A 632 25.18 6.51 7.30
N ILE A 633 25.27 7.83 7.15
CA ILE A 633 25.12 8.84 8.20
C ILE A 633 23.82 9.63 7.94
N GLY A 634 23.08 9.97 8.99
CA GLY A 634 21.95 10.92 8.94
C GLY A 634 20.66 10.44 8.26
N LEU A 635 20.51 9.13 8.02
CA LEU A 635 19.31 8.57 7.38
C LEU A 635 18.06 8.53 8.30
N SER A 636 18.26 8.54 9.62
CA SER A 636 17.20 8.53 10.63
C SER A 636 17.65 9.17 11.94
#